data_AF-A0A8X6VJF0-F1
#
_entry.id   AF-A0A8X6VJF0-F1
#
_cell.length_a   1.000
_cell.length_b   1.000
_cell.length_c   1.000
_cell.angle_alpha   90.00
_cell.angle_beta   90.00
_cell.angle_gamma   90.00
#
_symmetry.space_group_name_H-M   'P 1'
#
loop_
_entity.id
_entity.type
_entity.pdbx_description
1 polymer ?
#
loop_
_entity_poly.entity_id
_entity_poly.type
_entity_poly.pdbx_seq_one_letter_code
_entity_poly.pdbx_strand_id
1 'polypeptide(L)'
;MNGIIKHDVNNRVILKINVQNPNNKKVPNEDLFSIHILKKQRSESREIGSRVGRNQTTVMRICDRWMQEGTTDRRGRSHPPQCPTSRENRQMVRVTVTDRLVTSRTVAQHIESVTHHSVSVRTIRRRLQQSGLSARRPLLGLPFMQNHRRLHPQWCDERRMWVAEWNEAVFTDESRICCNTTMVGFESGDTVERGY
;
A
#
# COMPACT_ATOMS: atom_id res chain seq x y z
N MET A 1 -0.13 -14.97 -24.24
CA MET A 1 -1.03 -13.89 -24.67
C MET A 1 -2.03 -13.66 -23.54
N ASN A 2 -1.98 -12.54 -22.82
CA ASN A 2 -3.03 -12.14 -21.87
C ASN A 2 -2.96 -10.61 -21.75
N GLY A 3 -3.78 -9.90 -22.53
CA GLY A 3 -3.83 -8.44 -22.57
C GLY A 3 -5.06 -7.91 -21.84
N ILE A 4 -4.86 -7.00 -20.88
CA ILE A 4 -5.95 -6.28 -20.21
C ILE A 4 -6.30 -5.05 -21.07
N ILE A 5 -7.53 -5.02 -21.59
CA ILE A 5 -8.07 -3.91 -22.39
C ILE A 5 -8.46 -2.78 -21.42
N LYS A 6 -7.96 -1.57 -21.65
CA LYS A 6 -8.48 -0.35 -21.03
C LYS A 6 -8.69 0.72 -22.11
N HIS A 7 -9.89 1.28 -22.14
CA HIS A 7 -10.26 2.36 -23.05
C HIS A 7 -9.84 3.71 -22.45
N ASP A 8 -9.37 4.61 -23.31
CA ASP A 8 -9.12 6.03 -23.01
C ASP A 8 -10.34 6.88 -23.44
N VAL A 9 -10.45 8.10 -22.90
CA VAL A 9 -11.58 9.04 -23.02
C VAL A 9 -11.89 9.45 -24.47
N ASN A 10 -10.98 9.17 -25.41
CA ASN A 10 -11.14 9.43 -26.86
C ASN A 10 -11.26 8.16 -27.72
N ASN A 11 -11.59 7.02 -27.11
CA ASN A 11 -11.82 5.72 -27.76
C ASN A 11 -10.70 5.27 -28.75
N ARG A 12 -9.46 5.73 -28.55
CA ARG A 12 -8.27 5.20 -29.24
C ARG A 12 -7.70 4.05 -28.43
N VAL A 13 -7.64 2.87 -29.04
CA VAL A 13 -7.02 1.66 -28.45
C VAL A 13 -5.51 1.88 -28.40
N ILE A 14 -4.99 2.41 -27.29
CA ILE A 14 -3.54 2.40 -27.05
C ILE A 14 -3.17 1.00 -26.59
N LEU A 15 -2.83 0.13 -27.55
CA LEU A 15 -2.16 -1.13 -27.25
C LEU A 15 -0.79 -0.78 -26.63
N LYS A 16 -0.69 -0.79 -25.30
CA LYS A 16 0.62 -0.92 -24.65
C LYS A 16 1.07 -2.36 -24.83
N ILE A 17 1.59 -2.63 -26.03
CA ILE A 17 2.29 -3.88 -26.32
C ILE A 17 3.46 -3.92 -25.33
N ASN A 18 3.42 -4.85 -24.38
CA ASN A 18 4.59 -5.14 -23.56
C ASN A 18 5.59 -5.86 -24.47
N VAL A 19 6.35 -5.08 -25.23
CA VAL A 19 7.47 -5.58 -26.01
C VAL A 19 8.55 -5.98 -25.01
N GLN A 20 8.46 -7.21 -24.53
CA GLN A 20 9.59 -7.88 -23.91
C GLN A 20 10.70 -7.89 -24.96
N ASN A 21 11.63 -6.92 -24.89
CA ASN A 21 12.81 -6.92 -25.73
C ASN A 21 13.59 -8.22 -25.43
N PRO A 22 13.67 -9.18 -26.39
CA PRO A 22 14.27 -10.48 -26.13
C PRO A 22 15.76 -10.37 -25.79
N ASN A 23 16.41 -9.26 -26.15
CA ASN A 23 17.82 -8.99 -25.88
C ASN A 23 18.09 -8.42 -24.47
N ASN A 24 17.05 -8.16 -23.66
CA ASN A 24 17.23 -7.59 -22.31
C ASN A 24 17.17 -8.63 -21.18
N LYS A 25 17.07 -9.92 -21.50
CA LYS A 25 17.07 -11.00 -20.50
C LYS A 25 18.44 -11.07 -19.80
N LYS A 26 18.44 -11.25 -18.47
CA LYS A 26 19.70 -11.42 -17.69
C LYS A 26 20.42 -12.64 -18.25
N VAL A 27 21.74 -12.51 -18.46
CA VAL A 27 22.58 -13.66 -18.83
C VAL A 27 22.47 -14.67 -17.68
N PRO A 28 22.14 -15.94 -17.95
CA PRO A 28 22.06 -16.99 -16.93
C PRO A 28 23.33 -17.07 -16.09
N ASN A 29 23.20 -17.46 -14.83
CA ASN A 29 24.35 -17.58 -13.94
C ASN A 29 25.37 -18.63 -14.43
N GLU A 30 24.90 -19.68 -15.11
CA GLU A 30 25.75 -20.71 -15.74
C GLU A 30 26.65 -20.13 -16.84
N ASP A 31 26.08 -19.30 -17.72
CA ASP A 31 26.82 -18.57 -18.74
C ASP A 31 27.84 -17.61 -18.11
N LEU A 32 27.47 -16.92 -17.02
CA LEU A 32 28.37 -16.03 -16.28
C LEU A 32 29.56 -16.79 -15.66
N PHE A 33 29.31 -17.96 -15.09
CA PHE A 33 30.36 -18.83 -14.54
C PHE A 33 31.28 -19.33 -15.65
N SER A 34 30.71 -19.80 -16.77
CA SER A 34 31.48 -20.25 -17.94
C SER A 34 32.36 -19.14 -18.50
N ILE A 35 31.82 -17.92 -18.64
CA ILE A 35 32.58 -16.72 -19.05
C ILE A 35 33.73 -16.45 -18.08
N HIS A 36 33.50 -16.53 -16.77
CA HIS A 36 34.52 -16.29 -15.75
C HIS A 36 35.67 -17.30 -15.82
N ILE A 37 35.35 -18.60 -15.90
CA ILE A 37 36.35 -19.67 -15.99
C ILE A 37 37.18 -19.54 -17.26
N LEU A 38 36.54 -19.32 -18.42
CA LEU A 38 37.25 -19.17 -19.69
C LEU A 38 38.09 -17.89 -19.74
N LYS A 39 37.63 -16.81 -19.09
CA LYS A 39 38.43 -15.57 -18.99
C LYS A 39 39.67 -15.77 -18.11
N LYS A 40 39.59 -16.58 -17.05
CA LYS A 40 40.73 -16.95 -16.20
C LYS A 40 41.79 -17.76 -16.96
N GLN A 41 41.35 -18.57 -17.94
CA GLN A 41 42.22 -19.31 -18.86
C GLN A 41 42.85 -18.43 -19.96
N ARG A 42 42.70 -17.09 -19.88
CA ARG A 42 43.19 -16.11 -20.86
C ARG A 42 42.65 -16.28 -22.28
N SER A 43 41.50 -16.93 -22.45
CA SER A 43 40.81 -16.98 -23.75
C SER A 43 40.32 -15.60 -24.19
N GLU A 44 40.26 -15.39 -25.50
CA GLU A 44 39.78 -14.12 -26.07
C GLU A 44 38.26 -13.98 -25.94
N SER A 45 37.77 -12.74 -25.75
CA SER A 45 36.35 -12.46 -25.56
C SER A 45 35.46 -12.93 -26.72
N ARG A 46 36.00 -13.01 -27.94
CA ARG A 46 35.31 -13.53 -29.12
C ARG A 46 35.12 -15.05 -29.02
N GLU A 47 36.19 -15.77 -28.68
CA GLU A 47 36.17 -17.22 -28.49
C GLU A 47 35.24 -17.64 -27.35
N ILE A 48 35.29 -16.90 -26.23
CA ILE A 48 34.37 -17.09 -25.11
C ILE A 48 32.92 -16.90 -25.55
N GLY A 49 32.65 -15.88 -26.36
CA GLY A 49 31.33 -15.62 -26.93
C GLY A 49 30.82 -16.77 -27.79
N SER A 50 31.67 -17.31 -28.67
CA SER A 50 31.33 -18.47 -29.51
C SER A 50 31.03 -19.73 -28.70
N ARG A 51 31.81 -20.00 -27.63
CA ARG A 51 31.60 -21.18 -26.76
C ARG A 51 30.32 -21.10 -25.94
N VAL A 52 29.96 -19.91 -25.46
CA VAL A 52 28.79 -19.67 -24.60
C VAL A 52 27.55 -19.29 -25.43
N GLY A 53 27.67 -19.11 -26.75
CA GLY A 53 26.57 -18.68 -27.62
C GLY A 53 26.12 -17.23 -27.37
N ARG A 54 27.04 -16.34 -27.00
CA ARG A 54 26.78 -14.94 -26.67
C ARG A 54 27.60 -13.98 -27.53
N ASN A 55 27.07 -12.77 -27.75
CA ASN A 55 27.79 -11.74 -28.49
C ASN A 55 29.07 -11.32 -27.73
N GLN A 56 30.19 -11.23 -28.45
CA GLN A 56 31.50 -10.76 -27.93
C GLN A 56 31.38 -9.48 -27.09
N THR A 57 30.56 -8.51 -27.52
CA THR A 57 30.36 -7.24 -26.79
C THR A 57 29.73 -7.44 -25.41
N THR A 58 28.88 -8.46 -25.26
CA THR A 58 28.26 -8.81 -23.99
C THR A 58 29.26 -9.47 -23.06
N VAL A 59 30.08 -10.39 -23.58
CA VAL A 59 31.19 -11.01 -22.83
C VAL A 59 32.18 -9.94 -22.35
N MET A 60 32.60 -9.03 -23.22
CA MET A 60 33.49 -7.92 -22.87
C MET A 60 32.92 -7.07 -21.73
N ARG A 61 31.66 -6.61 -21.86
CA ARG A 61 30.98 -5.82 -20.81
C ARG A 61 30.85 -6.55 -19.48
N ILE A 62 30.77 -7.88 -19.48
CA ILE A 62 30.72 -8.69 -18.26
C ILE A 62 32.11 -8.77 -17.63
N CYS A 63 33.15 -9.05 -18.43
CA CYS A 63 34.54 -9.10 -17.96
C CYS A 63 35.01 -7.74 -17.42
N ASP A 64 34.68 -6.64 -18.11
CA ASP A 64 35.05 -5.29 -17.69
C ASP A 64 34.36 -4.92 -16.36
N ARG A 65 33.07 -5.27 -16.22
CA ARG A 65 32.34 -5.05 -14.97
C ARG A 65 32.94 -5.87 -13.83
N TRP A 66 33.29 -7.12 -14.08
CA TRP A 66 33.95 -7.96 -13.09
C TRP A 66 35.28 -7.37 -12.63
N MET A 67 36.07 -6.83 -13.56
CA MET A 67 37.36 -6.20 -13.26
C MET A 67 37.21 -4.90 -12.45
N GLN A 68 36.16 -4.13 -12.69
CA GLN A 68 35.92 -2.84 -12.03
C GLN A 68 35.20 -2.97 -10.68
N GLU A 69 34.21 -3.85 -10.57
CA GLU A 69 33.26 -3.90 -9.44
C GLU A 69 33.30 -5.22 -8.66
N GLY A 70 34.01 -6.24 -9.16
CA GLY A 70 34.04 -7.58 -8.54
C GLY A 70 32.70 -8.33 -8.59
N THR A 71 31.73 -7.84 -9.38
CA THR A 71 30.40 -8.45 -9.51
C THR A 71 29.96 -8.58 -10.96
N THR A 72 29.20 -9.64 -11.25
CA THR A 72 28.51 -9.82 -12.54
C THR A 72 27.09 -9.27 -12.53
N ASP A 73 26.59 -8.84 -11.37
CA ASP A 73 25.22 -8.33 -11.26
C ASP A 73 25.00 -7.05 -12.07
N ARG A 74 23.74 -6.86 -12.46
CA ARG A 74 23.34 -5.65 -13.17
C ARG A 74 23.27 -4.51 -12.16
N ARG A 75 23.80 -3.34 -12.54
CA ARG A 75 23.58 -2.11 -11.77
C ARG A 75 22.08 -1.87 -11.61
N GLY A 76 21.70 -1.41 -10.42
CA GLY A 76 20.36 -0.91 -10.17
C GLY A 76 19.98 0.15 -11.20
N ARG A 77 18.78 0.06 -11.75
CA ARG A 77 18.33 1.05 -12.73
C ARG A 77 18.02 2.34 -11.99
N SER A 78 18.61 3.46 -12.42
CA SER A 78 18.19 4.77 -11.93
C SER A 78 16.73 5.00 -12.31
N HIS A 79 15.92 5.36 -11.32
CA HIS A 79 14.54 5.77 -11.55
C HIS A 79 14.48 7.27 -11.83
N PRO A 80 13.53 7.75 -12.65
CA PRO A 80 13.28 9.17 -12.81
C PRO A 80 13.04 9.85 -11.44
N PRO A 81 13.41 11.14 -11.31
CA PRO A 81 13.12 11.89 -10.10
C PRO A 81 11.64 11.79 -9.78
N GLN A 82 11.39 11.44 -8.53
CA GLN A 82 10.08 11.08 -8.06
C GLN A 82 9.34 12.35 -7.64
N CYS A 83 8.32 12.77 -8.39
CA CYS A 83 7.30 13.68 -7.87
C CYS A 83 6.38 12.90 -6.91
N PRO A 84 6.05 13.42 -5.72
CA PRO A 84 6.34 14.74 -5.15
C PRO A 84 7.74 14.84 -4.55
N THR A 85 8.28 16.06 -4.45
CA THR A 85 9.55 16.40 -3.80
C THR A 85 9.57 15.94 -2.33
N SER A 86 10.77 15.82 -1.76
CA SER A 86 10.95 15.44 -0.35
C SER A 86 10.21 16.41 0.61
N ARG A 87 10.17 17.70 0.29
CA ARG A 87 9.46 18.72 1.07
C ARG A 87 7.94 18.52 1.04
N GLU A 88 7.38 18.28 -0.14
CA GLU A 88 5.94 18.00 -0.31
C GLU A 88 5.54 16.73 0.44
N ASN A 89 6.33 15.66 0.35
CA ASN A 89 6.05 14.42 1.08
C ASN A 89 6.01 14.64 2.59
N ARG A 90 6.95 15.43 3.15
CA ARG A 90 6.95 15.78 4.58
C ARG A 90 5.72 16.60 4.96
N GLN A 91 5.30 17.54 4.11
CA GLN A 91 4.11 18.33 4.35
C GLN A 91 2.84 17.48 4.32
N MET A 92 2.73 16.56 3.35
CA MET A 92 1.62 15.61 3.27
C MET A 92 1.49 14.78 4.54
N VAL A 93 2.61 14.19 5.00
CA VAL A 93 2.65 13.40 6.23
C VAL A 93 2.24 14.25 7.43
N ARG A 94 2.78 15.47 7.56
CA ARG A 94 2.45 16.38 8.65
C ARG A 94 0.95 16.66 8.72
N VAL A 95 0.32 17.06 7.61
CA VAL A 95 -1.12 17.35 7.55
C VAL A 95 -1.93 16.13 7.99
N THR A 96 -1.58 14.94 7.50
CA THR A 96 -2.30 13.69 7.85
C THR A 96 -2.09 13.21 9.28
N VAL A 97 -0.98 13.57 9.92
CA VAL A 97 -0.72 13.20 11.32
C VAL A 97 -1.45 14.15 12.26
N THR A 98 -1.51 15.44 11.93
CA THR A 98 -2.23 16.45 12.71
C THR A 98 -3.74 16.20 12.69
N ASP A 99 -4.31 15.96 11.51
CA ASP A 99 -5.71 15.59 11.35
C ASP A 99 -5.82 14.20 10.70
N ARG A 100 -6.15 13.20 11.51
CA ARG A 100 -6.25 11.80 11.07
C ARG A 100 -7.46 11.53 10.18
N LEU A 101 -8.44 12.44 10.12
CA LEU A 101 -9.65 12.29 9.31
C LEU A 101 -9.52 12.98 7.95
N VAL A 102 -8.42 13.68 7.71
CA VAL A 102 -8.19 14.41 6.46
C VAL A 102 -8.17 13.46 5.26
N THR A 103 -8.86 13.86 4.18
CA THR A 103 -8.93 13.06 2.96
C THR A 103 -7.72 13.28 2.06
N SER A 104 -7.38 12.30 1.22
CA SER A 104 -6.30 12.49 0.24
C SER A 104 -6.56 13.63 -0.76
N ARG A 105 -7.83 14.01 -0.98
CA ARG A 105 -8.21 15.13 -1.86
C ARG A 105 -7.92 16.48 -1.18
N THR A 106 -8.29 16.62 0.08
CA THR A 106 -8.00 17.85 0.85
C THR A 106 -6.50 18.02 1.05
N VAL A 107 -5.75 16.92 1.24
CA VAL A 107 -4.27 16.97 1.23
C VAL A 107 -3.74 17.44 -0.13
N ALA A 108 -4.33 17.01 -1.24
CA ALA A 108 -3.90 17.46 -2.58
C ALA A 108 -4.06 18.97 -2.75
N GLN A 109 -5.23 19.49 -2.37
CA GLN A 109 -5.54 20.92 -2.42
C GLN A 109 -4.62 21.73 -1.51
N HIS A 110 -4.30 21.20 -0.32
CA HIS A 110 -3.35 21.84 0.60
C HIS A 110 -1.92 21.90 0.03
N ILE A 111 -1.48 20.86 -0.65
CA ILE A 111 -0.15 20.87 -1.28
C ILE A 111 -0.14 21.83 -2.48
N GLU A 112 -1.18 21.80 -3.30
CA GLU A 112 -1.33 22.70 -4.44
C GLU A 112 -1.35 24.17 -4.02
N SER A 113 -2.01 24.52 -2.91
CA SER A 113 -2.02 25.90 -2.41
C SER A 113 -0.67 26.38 -1.87
N VAL A 114 0.14 25.49 -1.28
CA VAL A 114 1.43 25.84 -0.67
C VAL A 114 2.59 25.81 -1.67
N THR A 115 2.55 24.91 -2.65
CA THR A 115 3.68 24.64 -3.56
C THR A 115 3.38 24.95 -5.02
N HIS A 116 2.14 25.30 -5.35
CA HIS A 116 1.66 25.51 -6.72
C HIS A 116 1.91 24.30 -7.65
N HIS A 117 2.11 23.12 -7.06
CA HIS A 117 2.33 21.87 -7.76
C HIS A 117 1.11 20.96 -7.58
N SER A 118 0.46 20.59 -8.68
CA SER A 118 -0.69 19.71 -8.64
C SER A 118 -0.25 18.25 -8.53
N VAL A 119 -0.61 17.62 -7.41
CA VAL A 119 -0.30 16.21 -7.14
C VAL A 119 -1.59 15.39 -7.22
N SER A 120 -1.56 14.31 -7.99
CA SER A 120 -2.73 13.42 -8.07
C SER A 120 -3.04 12.77 -6.72
N VAL A 121 -4.34 12.63 -6.42
CA VAL A 121 -4.84 11.94 -5.20
C VAL A 121 -4.27 10.51 -5.09
N ARG A 122 -4.07 9.83 -6.23
CA ARG A 122 -3.47 8.49 -6.28
C ARG A 122 -2.01 8.50 -5.83
N THR A 123 -1.24 9.50 -6.24
CA THR A 123 0.15 9.68 -5.81
C THR A 123 0.21 9.94 -4.31
N ILE A 124 -0.67 10.79 -3.78
CA ILE A 124 -0.78 11.07 -2.34
C ILE A 124 -1.03 9.80 -1.55
N ARG A 125 -2.03 9.02 -1.93
CA ARG A 125 -2.34 7.76 -1.24
C ARG A 125 -1.15 6.80 -1.25
N ARG A 126 -0.47 6.64 -2.39
CA ARG A 126 0.72 5.79 -2.49
C ARG A 126 1.84 6.24 -1.57
N ARG A 127 2.10 7.55 -1.51
CA ARG A 127 3.13 8.13 -0.64
C ARG A 127 2.83 7.95 0.83
N LEU A 128 1.59 8.23 1.24
CA LEU A 128 1.16 8.04 2.62
C LEU A 128 1.31 6.57 3.04
N GLN A 129 0.94 5.63 2.16
CA GLN A 129 1.14 4.20 2.41
C GLN A 129 2.62 3.81 2.50
N GLN A 130 3.50 4.37 1.65
CA GLN A 130 4.95 4.17 1.76
C GLN A 130 5.52 4.69 3.08
N SER A 131 4.91 5.75 3.64
CA SER A 131 5.24 6.29 4.97
C SER A 131 4.54 5.56 6.12
N GLY A 132 3.84 4.45 5.87
CA GLY A 132 3.15 3.67 6.90
C GLY A 132 1.78 4.22 7.33
N LEU A 133 1.27 5.26 6.65
CA LEU A 133 -0.03 5.85 6.94
C LEU A 133 -1.12 5.22 6.06
N SER A 134 -2.12 4.65 6.72
CA SER A 134 -3.30 4.09 6.07
C SER A 134 -4.56 4.58 6.75
N ALA A 135 -5.61 4.76 5.96
CA ALA A 135 -6.94 5.04 6.51
C ALA A 135 -7.40 3.87 7.40
N ARG A 136 -8.05 4.23 8.51
CA ARG A 136 -8.72 3.33 9.44
C ARG A 136 -10.09 3.91 9.76
N ARG A 137 -11.05 3.04 10.10
CA ARG A 137 -12.34 3.50 10.63
C ARG A 137 -12.12 3.90 12.10
N PRO A 138 -12.55 5.10 12.52
CA PRO A 138 -12.52 5.44 13.93
C PRO A 138 -13.44 4.48 14.71
N LEU A 139 -13.05 4.13 15.93
CA LEU A 139 -13.92 3.39 16.83
C LEU A 139 -15.05 4.35 17.26
N LEU A 140 -16.30 3.97 16.99
CA LEU A 140 -17.47 4.70 17.47
C LEU A 140 -17.66 4.33 18.95
N GLY A 141 -17.31 5.26 19.83
CA GLY A 141 -17.57 5.15 21.27
C GLY A 141 -18.56 6.22 21.70
N LEU A 142 -19.31 5.95 22.77
CA LEU A 142 -20.09 6.98 23.44
C LEU A 142 -19.15 8.12 23.86
N PRO A 143 -19.50 9.40 23.63
CA PRO A 143 -18.73 10.52 24.12
C PRO A 143 -18.59 10.39 25.63
N PHE A 144 -17.38 10.08 26.09
CA PHE A 144 -17.13 9.91 27.51
C PHE A 144 -17.22 11.29 28.17
N MET A 145 -18.25 11.50 28.99
CA MET A 145 -18.44 12.77 29.69
C MET A 145 -17.20 13.12 30.52
N GLN A 146 -16.89 14.41 30.63
CA GLN A 146 -15.66 14.88 31.27
C GLN A 146 -15.54 14.43 32.74
N ASN A 147 -16.67 14.32 33.44
CA ASN A 147 -16.75 13.76 34.80
C ASN A 147 -16.34 12.29 34.82
N HIS A 148 -16.85 11.47 33.89
CA HIS A 148 -16.45 10.06 33.78
C HIS A 148 -14.96 9.93 33.47
N ARG A 149 -14.40 10.80 32.60
CA ARG A 149 -12.95 10.81 32.28
C ARG A 149 -12.06 11.05 33.50
N ARG A 150 -12.53 11.82 34.47
CA ARG A 150 -11.83 12.09 35.72
C ARG A 150 -12.02 10.96 36.74
N LEU A 151 -13.25 10.48 36.90
CA LEU A 151 -13.61 9.55 37.98
C LEU A 151 -13.24 8.09 37.69
N HIS A 152 -13.31 7.64 36.42
CA HIS A 152 -13.00 6.25 36.09
C HIS A 152 -11.57 5.84 36.46
N PRO A 153 -10.52 6.62 36.13
CA PRO A 153 -9.16 6.28 36.55
C PRO A 153 -9.00 6.20 38.06
N GLN A 154 -9.59 7.16 38.81
CA GLN A 154 -9.55 7.16 40.27
C GLN A 154 -10.20 5.89 40.85
N TRP A 155 -11.37 5.53 40.33
CA TRP A 155 -12.08 4.32 40.73
C TRP A 155 -11.28 3.05 40.43
N CYS A 156 -10.62 2.98 39.26
CA CYS A 156 -9.75 1.86 38.89
C CYS A 156 -8.51 1.80 39.79
N ASP A 157 -7.87 2.93 40.09
CA ASP A 157 -6.67 2.99 40.92
C ASP A 157 -6.97 2.58 42.36
N GLU A 158 -8.08 3.05 42.94
CA GLU A 158 -8.55 2.64 44.28
C GLU A 158 -8.75 1.12 44.41
N ARG A 159 -9.19 0.48 43.32
CA ARG A 159 -9.56 -0.94 43.29
C ARG A 159 -8.52 -1.81 42.57
N ARG A 160 -7.35 -1.23 42.28
CA ARG A 160 -6.28 -1.90 41.51
C ARG A 160 -5.74 -3.13 42.23
N MET A 161 -5.76 -3.11 43.57
CA MET A 161 -5.24 -4.18 44.42
C MET A 161 -6.34 -5.03 45.05
N TRP A 162 -7.61 -4.81 44.67
CA TRP A 162 -8.69 -5.69 45.10
C TRP A 162 -8.49 -7.07 44.49
N VAL A 163 -8.55 -8.09 45.33
CA VAL A 163 -8.41 -9.51 44.94
C VAL A 163 -9.44 -10.35 45.68
N ALA A 164 -9.52 -10.21 47.00
CA ALA A 164 -10.51 -10.94 47.80
C ALA A 164 -11.90 -10.30 47.67
N GLU A 165 -11.94 -8.97 47.57
CA GLU A 165 -13.14 -8.13 47.50
C GLU A 165 -13.94 -8.38 46.22
N TRP A 166 -13.26 -8.79 45.13
CA TRP A 166 -13.95 -9.18 43.90
C TRP A 166 -14.81 -10.44 44.06
N ASN A 167 -14.51 -11.31 45.05
CA ASN A 167 -15.32 -12.52 45.29
C ASN A 167 -16.69 -12.20 45.90
N GLU A 168 -16.84 -11.02 46.50
CA GLU A 168 -18.09 -10.57 47.13
C GLU A 168 -18.88 -9.60 46.23
N ALA A 169 -18.26 -9.11 45.15
CA ALA A 169 -18.87 -8.14 44.26
C ALA A 169 -19.84 -8.80 43.26
N VAL A 170 -21.08 -8.32 43.23
CA VAL A 170 -22.09 -8.71 42.23
C VAL A 170 -22.35 -7.52 41.29
N PHE A 171 -22.22 -7.76 39.99
CA PHE A 171 -22.52 -6.76 38.96
C PHE A 171 -23.90 -7.00 38.36
N THR A 172 -24.69 -5.93 38.23
CA THR A 172 -25.99 -5.94 37.56
C THR A 172 -26.00 -4.85 36.49
N ASP A 173 -26.48 -5.17 35.29
CA ASP A 173 -26.72 -4.21 34.22
C ASP A 173 -28.04 -4.57 33.51
N GLU A 174 -28.69 -3.56 32.95
CA GLU A 174 -29.92 -3.74 32.19
C GLU A 174 -29.61 -3.71 30.70
N SER A 175 -30.02 -4.75 29.99
CA SER A 175 -29.93 -4.79 28.52
C SER A 175 -31.32 -4.81 27.90
N ARG A 176 -31.50 -4.05 26.82
CA ARG A 176 -32.75 -4.04 26.06
C ARG A 176 -32.70 -5.16 25.03
N ILE A 177 -33.57 -6.15 25.16
CA ILE A 177 -33.75 -7.22 24.19
C ILE A 177 -34.97 -6.91 23.33
N CYS A 178 -34.76 -6.73 22.03
CA CYS A 178 -35.85 -6.53 21.09
C CYS A 178 -36.44 -7.90 20.70
N CYS A 179 -37.68 -8.19 21.10
CA CYS A 179 -38.43 -9.34 20.61
C CYS A 179 -39.22 -8.94 19.35
N ASN A 180 -38.62 -9.11 18.17
CA ASN A 180 -39.35 -9.07 16.91
C ASN A 180 -40.05 -10.42 16.68
N THR A 181 -41.14 -10.65 17.40
CA THR A 181 -42.09 -11.71 17.09
C THR A 181 -42.91 -11.28 15.87
N THR A 182 -42.54 -11.75 14.68
CA THR A 182 -43.44 -11.72 13.54
C THR A 182 -44.57 -12.71 13.82
N MET A 183 -45.68 -12.23 14.36
CA MET A 183 -46.95 -12.97 14.34
C MET A 183 -47.41 -13.02 12.88
N VAL A 184 -47.09 -14.11 12.20
CA VAL A 184 -47.63 -14.42 10.88
C VAL A 184 -49.09 -14.82 11.08
N GLY A 185 -50.01 -14.00 10.58
CA GLY A 185 -51.33 -14.39 10.08
C GLY A 185 -52.41 -14.76 11.10
N PHE A 186 -53.33 -13.83 11.37
CA PHE A 186 -54.75 -14.16 11.40
C PHE A 186 -55.52 -12.97 10.81
N GLU A 187 -55.68 -12.99 9.48
CA GLU A 187 -56.60 -12.09 8.78
C GLU A 187 -58.03 -12.50 9.17
N SER A 188 -58.66 -11.73 10.03
CA SER A 188 -60.12 -11.68 10.09
C SER A 188 -60.51 -10.46 9.28
N GLY A 189 -61.12 -10.70 8.13
CA GLY A 189 -61.61 -9.67 7.25
C GLY A 189 -62.58 -8.75 7.98
N ASP A 190 -62.50 -7.47 7.66
CA ASP A 190 -63.67 -6.65 7.42
C ASP A 190 -63.26 -5.43 6.59
N THR A 191 -63.94 -5.34 5.44
CA THR A 191 -64.01 -4.21 4.52
C THR A 191 -64.39 -2.91 5.22
N VAL A 192 -63.85 -1.75 4.81
CA VAL A 192 -64.63 -0.55 4.36
C VAL A 192 -63.70 0.43 3.63
N GLU A 193 -64.18 0.88 2.48
CA GLU A 193 -63.66 1.89 1.56
C GLU A 193 -63.44 3.30 2.14
N ARG A 194 -62.50 4.04 1.53
CA ARG A 194 -62.52 5.49 1.17
C ARG A 194 -61.11 5.80 0.66
N GLY A 195 -60.85 6.47 -0.45
CA GLY A 195 -61.61 7.32 -1.36
C GLY A 195 -60.53 8.11 -2.10
N TYR A 196 -60.69 8.27 -3.42
CA TYR A 196 -59.73 8.85 -4.36
C TYR A 196 -59.01 10.12 -3.90
#